data_AF-A0A956Y5G2-F1
#
_entry.id   AF-A0A956Y5G2-F1
#
_cell.length_a   1.000
_cell.length_b   1.000
_cell.length_c   1.000
_cell.angle_alpha   90.00
_cell.angle_beta   90.00
_cell.angle_gamma   90.00
#
_symmetry.space_group_name_H-M   'P 1'
#
loop_
_entity.id
_entity.type
_entity.pdbx_description
1 polymer ?
#
loop_
_entity_poly.entity_id
_entity_poly.type
_entity_poly.pdbx_seq_one_letter_code
_entity_poly.pdbx_strand_id
1 'polypeptide(L)'
;IYGAQVLAAMEAQAFVESDIDKLIDTGISFIPKDSIIYYMINDIREWRAKEPDWHKARQLLDERYGYSKYGGNCHMVPNHGLMIFSMLYGDDDFQKTLMIVNTSGWDTDCNSGNIGCLMGIKDGLATFETGPDWRNPVADRMYLPTADGGRAITDAVTETLHVVNAGRALQGLEPIAPKQGAKFHFELPGSVQGFLSEESVEAQDVLKIYNVEGHSDSGQRSLAMDYRSLAAGRVGRAETATFVPSIDVSRYFDRRGYRLLASPTLYAGQKISARVVADSENTSTVDVGLYIKHYNLQDNFSMLCGPAVSLQPGASQVLTWVVPDTNGNPIAQVGVEITGQGGASGTVYLDYLTWDGAPDTVLNRPYKRDYNRLARGEGPTMWKKAWVNGLDTRERLTELDFWPETYRLIQNVGRGLFIQGTREWEDYQVTAKMTPHMCKAGGIGVRVQGMKRYYALLVDSESTRLVASMKGTDTTLAQYGQGWEFGSEYELSLKVEGNHLSGYINGQQVVEATDAENRFPGGGIALIAEVGRIGCEHVEVRPV
;
A
#
# COMPACT_ATOMS: atom_id res chain seq x y z
N ILE A 1 -15.19 -24.19 6.90
CA ILE A 1 -13.91 -24.93 7.13
C ILE A 1 -13.58 -25.82 5.94
N TYR A 2 -14.36 -26.87 5.64
CA TYR A 2 -14.03 -27.81 4.55
C TYR A 2 -13.77 -27.17 3.17
N GLY A 3 -14.62 -26.24 2.71
CA GLY A 3 -14.36 -25.57 1.43
C GLY A 3 -13.07 -24.73 1.40
N ALA A 4 -12.62 -24.21 2.55
CA ALA A 4 -11.35 -23.51 2.65
C ALA A 4 -10.17 -24.49 2.60
N GLN A 5 -10.31 -25.68 3.19
CA GLN A 5 -9.30 -26.75 3.08
C GLN A 5 -9.16 -27.24 1.65
N VAL A 6 -10.28 -27.43 0.94
CA VAL A 6 -10.29 -27.81 -0.49
C VAL A 6 -9.53 -26.78 -1.31
N LEU A 7 -9.91 -25.50 -1.20
CA LEU A 7 -9.27 -24.44 -1.99
C LEU A 7 -7.78 -24.29 -1.66
N ALA A 8 -7.41 -24.29 -0.39
CA ALA A 8 -6.01 -24.19 0.03
C ALA A 8 -5.15 -25.36 -0.51
N ALA A 9 -5.71 -26.59 -0.52
CA ALA A 9 -5.03 -27.75 -1.08
C ALA A 9 -4.91 -27.66 -2.61
N MET A 10 -5.95 -27.15 -3.30
CA MET A 10 -5.92 -26.91 -4.74
C MET A 10 -4.87 -25.87 -5.12
N GLU A 11 -4.85 -24.71 -4.47
CA GLU A 11 -3.88 -23.64 -4.74
C GLU A 11 -2.44 -24.08 -4.45
N ALA A 12 -2.21 -24.83 -3.37
CA ALA A 12 -0.89 -25.38 -3.07
C ALA A 12 -0.41 -26.38 -4.14
N GLN A 13 -1.33 -27.22 -4.65
CA GLN A 13 -1.01 -28.22 -5.67
C GLN A 13 -0.87 -27.61 -7.08
N ALA A 14 -1.55 -26.50 -7.36
CA ALA A 14 -1.58 -25.83 -8.66
C ALA A 14 -0.20 -25.32 -9.13
N PHE A 15 0.75 -25.14 -8.23
CA PHE A 15 2.14 -24.81 -8.61
C PHE A 15 2.86 -25.92 -9.39
N VAL A 16 2.37 -27.16 -9.34
CA VAL A 16 3.02 -28.33 -9.96
C VAL A 16 2.05 -29.26 -10.71
N GLU A 17 0.75 -28.99 -10.68
CA GLU A 17 -0.27 -29.75 -11.39
C GLU A 17 -1.25 -28.79 -12.06
N SER A 18 -1.49 -28.99 -13.35
CA SER A 18 -2.34 -28.13 -14.16
C SER A 18 -3.67 -28.77 -14.54
N ASP A 19 -3.93 -30.02 -14.19
CA ASP A 19 -5.22 -30.66 -14.48
C ASP A 19 -6.27 -30.31 -13.41
N ILE A 20 -7.37 -29.65 -13.81
CA ILE A 20 -8.45 -29.21 -12.91
C ILE A 20 -9.05 -30.40 -12.13
N ASP A 21 -9.29 -31.54 -12.78
CA ASP A 21 -9.89 -32.70 -12.13
C ASP A 21 -8.97 -33.27 -11.05
N LYS A 22 -7.66 -33.35 -11.30
CA LYS A 22 -6.67 -33.78 -10.29
C LYS A 22 -6.51 -32.78 -9.15
N LEU A 23 -6.61 -31.47 -9.44
CA LEU A 23 -6.62 -30.45 -8.40
C LEU A 23 -7.84 -30.65 -7.48
N ILE A 24 -9.03 -30.86 -8.06
CA ILE A 24 -10.24 -31.16 -7.31
C ILE A 24 -10.06 -32.46 -6.50
N ASP A 25 -9.54 -33.53 -7.11
CA ASP A 25 -9.27 -34.81 -6.42
C ASP A 25 -8.33 -34.63 -5.21
N THR A 26 -7.31 -33.80 -5.36
CA THR A 26 -6.40 -33.42 -4.27
C THR A 26 -7.16 -32.66 -3.19
N GLY A 27 -7.93 -31.64 -3.56
CA GLY A 27 -8.70 -30.82 -2.63
C GLY A 27 -9.68 -31.64 -1.78
N ILE A 28 -10.45 -32.53 -2.41
CA ILE A 28 -11.44 -33.35 -1.70
C ILE A 28 -10.80 -34.45 -0.83
N SER A 29 -9.53 -34.80 -1.05
CA SER A 29 -8.82 -35.78 -0.21
C SER A 29 -8.60 -35.30 1.23
N PHE A 30 -8.66 -33.98 1.47
CA PHE A 30 -8.47 -33.36 2.79
C PHE A 30 -9.76 -33.18 3.61
N ILE A 31 -10.91 -33.64 3.10
CA ILE A 31 -12.20 -33.46 3.75
C ILE A 31 -12.96 -34.80 3.91
N PRO A 32 -13.88 -34.92 4.88
CA PRO A 32 -14.69 -36.12 5.03
C PRO A 32 -15.60 -36.37 3.80
N LYS A 33 -15.70 -37.64 3.38
CA LYS A 33 -16.53 -38.06 2.24
C LYS A 33 -18.04 -37.88 2.46
N ASP A 34 -18.45 -37.73 3.71
CA ASP A 34 -19.82 -37.45 4.13
C ASP A 34 -20.08 -35.95 4.35
N SER A 35 -19.11 -35.09 4.06
CA SER A 35 -19.28 -33.64 4.17
C SER A 35 -20.10 -33.07 3.01
N ILE A 36 -20.84 -31.99 3.29
CA ILE A 36 -21.67 -31.31 2.29
C ILE A 36 -20.86 -30.79 1.09
N ILE A 37 -19.62 -30.35 1.33
CA ILE A 37 -18.72 -29.86 0.28
C ILE A 37 -18.30 -31.01 -0.63
N TYR A 38 -17.98 -32.17 -0.08
CA TYR A 38 -17.63 -33.37 -0.87
C TYR A 38 -18.80 -33.79 -1.77
N TYR A 39 -20.03 -33.85 -1.22
CA TYR A 39 -21.21 -34.18 -2.03
C TYR A 39 -21.48 -33.18 -3.13
N MET A 40 -21.44 -31.89 -2.80
CA MET A 40 -21.67 -30.81 -3.77
C MET A 40 -20.67 -30.85 -4.93
N ILE A 41 -19.38 -31.05 -4.67
CA ILE A 41 -18.35 -31.15 -5.71
C ILE A 41 -18.64 -32.33 -6.64
N ASN A 42 -18.99 -33.49 -6.08
CA ASN A 42 -19.31 -34.68 -6.89
C ASN A 42 -20.59 -34.50 -7.71
N ASP A 43 -21.62 -33.86 -7.16
CA ASP A 43 -22.82 -33.55 -7.92
C ASP A 43 -22.50 -32.65 -9.12
N ILE A 44 -21.67 -31.62 -8.93
CA ILE A 44 -21.28 -30.70 -10.01
C ILE A 44 -20.49 -31.44 -11.10
N ARG A 45 -19.56 -32.35 -10.73
CA ARG A 45 -18.84 -33.20 -11.70
C ARG A 45 -19.81 -34.11 -12.47
N GLU A 46 -20.78 -34.70 -11.79
CA GLU A 46 -21.82 -35.51 -12.42
C GLU A 46 -22.69 -34.69 -13.38
N TRP A 47 -23.08 -33.47 -12.99
CA TRP A 47 -23.83 -32.56 -13.84
C TRP A 47 -23.03 -32.17 -15.08
N ARG A 48 -21.75 -31.84 -14.93
CA ARG A 48 -20.85 -31.53 -16.05
C ARG A 48 -20.78 -32.66 -17.07
N ALA A 49 -20.77 -33.91 -16.62
CA ALA A 49 -20.75 -35.08 -17.50
C ALA A 49 -22.07 -35.29 -18.28
N LYS A 50 -23.19 -34.76 -17.80
CA LYS A 50 -24.54 -35.03 -18.36
C LYS A 50 -25.19 -33.84 -19.05
N GLU A 51 -24.84 -32.62 -18.63
CA GLU A 51 -25.44 -31.38 -19.11
C GLU A 51 -24.33 -30.39 -19.49
N PRO A 52 -24.02 -30.24 -20.79
CA PRO A 52 -23.00 -29.30 -21.25
C PRO A 52 -23.43 -27.83 -21.15
N ASP A 53 -24.73 -27.54 -21.07
CA ASP A 53 -25.25 -26.18 -20.93
C ASP A 53 -25.10 -25.67 -19.48
N TRP A 54 -24.14 -24.78 -19.28
CA TRP A 54 -23.85 -24.20 -17.97
C TRP A 54 -25.05 -23.42 -17.41
N HIS A 55 -25.94 -22.86 -18.22
CA HIS A 55 -27.12 -22.16 -17.70
C HIS A 55 -28.08 -23.12 -16.98
N LYS A 56 -28.30 -24.31 -17.55
CA LYS A 56 -29.13 -25.35 -16.93
C LYS A 56 -28.46 -25.93 -15.70
N ALA A 57 -27.17 -26.21 -15.76
CA ALA A 57 -26.43 -26.71 -14.61
C ALA A 57 -26.33 -25.68 -13.45
N ARG A 58 -26.26 -24.38 -13.78
CA ARG A 58 -26.36 -23.29 -12.80
C ARG A 58 -27.71 -23.27 -12.09
N GLN A 59 -28.80 -23.61 -12.78
CA GLN A 59 -30.12 -23.76 -12.17
C GLN A 59 -30.15 -24.94 -11.20
N LEU A 60 -29.55 -26.08 -11.55
CA LEU A 60 -29.41 -27.24 -10.63
C LEU A 60 -28.62 -26.87 -9.37
N LEU A 61 -27.54 -26.09 -9.53
CA LEU A 61 -26.76 -25.57 -8.41
C LEU A 61 -27.62 -24.68 -7.50
N ASP A 62 -28.50 -23.84 -8.05
CA ASP A 62 -29.41 -23.01 -7.25
C ASP A 62 -30.43 -23.82 -6.46
N GLU A 63 -31.12 -24.72 -7.16
CA GLU A 63 -32.20 -25.52 -6.59
C GLU A 63 -31.72 -26.38 -5.43
N ARG A 64 -30.47 -26.87 -5.50
CA ARG A 64 -29.89 -27.77 -4.49
C ARG A 64 -29.01 -27.07 -3.47
N TYR A 65 -28.24 -26.07 -3.88
CA TYR A 65 -27.18 -25.46 -3.06
C TYR A 65 -27.26 -23.92 -2.94
N GLY A 66 -28.28 -23.27 -3.52
CA GLY A 66 -28.41 -21.82 -3.52
C GLY A 66 -28.75 -21.19 -2.16
N TYR A 67 -28.77 -19.86 -2.12
CA TYR A 67 -29.04 -19.07 -0.91
C TYR A 67 -30.43 -19.30 -0.31
N SER A 68 -31.39 -19.81 -1.10
CA SER A 68 -32.71 -20.23 -0.59
C SER A 68 -32.63 -21.43 0.36
N LYS A 69 -31.59 -22.26 0.24
CA LYS A 69 -31.30 -23.42 1.10
C LYS A 69 -30.29 -23.06 2.19
N TYR A 70 -29.29 -22.28 1.84
CA TYR A 70 -28.20 -21.86 2.72
C TYR A 70 -28.24 -20.34 2.88
N GLY A 71 -29.05 -19.86 3.84
CA GLY A 71 -29.35 -18.44 4.01
C GLY A 71 -28.13 -17.54 4.21
N GLY A 72 -28.36 -16.22 4.11
CA GLY A 72 -27.32 -15.20 4.07
C GLY A 72 -26.92 -14.84 2.63
N ASN A 73 -26.06 -13.83 2.49
CA ASN A 73 -25.68 -13.29 1.17
C ASN A 73 -24.24 -13.67 0.73
N CYS A 74 -23.54 -14.43 1.56
CA CYS A 74 -22.14 -14.85 1.38
C CYS A 74 -21.88 -16.24 1.99
N HIS A 75 -22.88 -17.13 1.93
CA HIS A 75 -22.76 -18.45 2.55
C HIS A 75 -21.76 -19.34 1.78
N MET A 76 -20.85 -19.98 2.52
CA MET A 76 -19.74 -20.76 1.96
C MET A 76 -20.16 -21.84 0.96
N VAL A 77 -21.24 -22.58 1.22
CA VAL A 77 -21.67 -23.71 0.36
C VAL A 77 -22.03 -23.25 -1.07
N PRO A 78 -23.04 -22.38 -1.29
CA PRO A 78 -23.36 -21.88 -2.64
C PRO A 78 -22.17 -21.24 -3.36
N ASN A 79 -21.40 -20.41 -2.66
CA ASN A 79 -20.23 -19.73 -3.23
C ASN A 79 -19.13 -20.72 -3.67
N HIS A 80 -18.80 -21.67 -2.81
CA HIS A 80 -17.83 -22.71 -3.14
C HIS A 80 -18.32 -23.63 -4.27
N GLY A 81 -19.61 -23.94 -4.28
CA GLY A 81 -20.24 -24.66 -5.39
C GLY A 81 -20.11 -23.90 -6.69
N LEU A 82 -20.31 -22.57 -6.66
CA LEU A 82 -20.20 -21.74 -7.83
C LEU A 82 -18.76 -21.67 -8.37
N MET A 83 -17.77 -21.59 -7.48
CA MET A 83 -16.35 -21.65 -7.84
C MET A 83 -16.00 -22.96 -8.58
N ILE A 84 -16.37 -24.10 -8.02
CA ILE A 84 -16.13 -25.43 -8.63
C ILE A 84 -16.88 -25.56 -9.95
N PHE A 85 -18.14 -25.12 -9.98
CA PHE A 85 -18.97 -25.09 -11.17
C PHE A 85 -18.33 -24.26 -12.30
N SER A 86 -17.88 -23.03 -12.02
CA SER A 86 -17.29 -22.18 -13.05
C SER A 86 -16.02 -22.76 -13.64
N MET A 87 -15.17 -23.40 -12.84
CA MET A 87 -13.96 -24.07 -13.34
C MET A 87 -14.30 -25.23 -14.28
N LEU A 88 -15.24 -26.08 -13.89
CA LEU A 88 -15.62 -27.27 -14.66
C LEU A 88 -16.34 -26.93 -15.99
N TYR A 89 -17.02 -25.79 -16.06
CA TYR A 89 -17.70 -25.30 -17.27
C TYR A 89 -16.90 -24.24 -18.04
N GLY A 90 -15.77 -23.81 -17.49
CA GLY A 90 -14.87 -22.81 -18.06
C GLY A 90 -14.01 -23.32 -19.22
N ASP A 91 -14.05 -24.64 -19.49
CA ASP A 91 -13.25 -25.30 -20.53
C ASP A 91 -11.74 -25.01 -20.44
N ASP A 92 -11.24 -24.90 -19.20
CA ASP A 92 -9.84 -24.54 -18.90
C ASP A 92 -9.39 -23.18 -19.46
N ASP A 93 -10.34 -22.28 -19.76
CA ASP A 93 -10.08 -20.93 -20.27
C ASP A 93 -10.36 -19.88 -19.19
N PHE A 94 -9.39 -19.01 -18.91
CA PHE A 94 -9.48 -18.00 -17.85
C PHE A 94 -10.64 -17.03 -18.07
N GLN A 95 -10.73 -16.47 -19.28
CA GLN A 95 -11.77 -15.51 -19.65
C GLN A 95 -13.16 -16.12 -19.50
N LYS A 96 -13.37 -17.34 -20.02
CA LYS A 96 -14.64 -18.05 -19.95
C LYS A 96 -14.99 -18.43 -18.52
N THR A 97 -14.03 -18.92 -17.75
CA THR A 97 -14.21 -19.23 -16.33
C THR A 97 -14.65 -18.00 -15.54
N LEU A 98 -13.95 -16.86 -15.70
CA LEU A 98 -14.31 -15.62 -15.03
C LEU A 98 -15.63 -15.03 -15.52
N MET A 99 -15.93 -15.17 -16.82
CA MET A 99 -17.23 -14.79 -17.36
C MET A 99 -18.35 -15.61 -16.70
N ILE A 100 -18.20 -16.93 -16.59
CA ILE A 100 -19.22 -17.81 -16.00
C ILE A 100 -19.42 -17.49 -14.51
N VAL A 101 -18.35 -17.40 -13.72
CA VAL A 101 -18.47 -17.16 -12.27
C VAL A 101 -19.11 -15.80 -11.99
N ASN A 102 -18.72 -14.75 -12.73
CA ASN A 102 -19.25 -13.41 -12.53
C ASN A 102 -20.71 -13.29 -13.01
N THR A 103 -21.05 -13.90 -14.15
CA THR A 103 -22.41 -13.89 -14.70
C THR A 103 -23.38 -14.71 -13.84
N SER A 104 -22.87 -15.74 -13.16
CA SER A 104 -23.67 -16.60 -12.29
C SER A 104 -24.15 -15.93 -10.99
N GLY A 105 -23.68 -14.71 -10.72
CA GLY A 105 -24.04 -13.91 -9.54
C GLY A 105 -23.48 -14.48 -8.24
N TRP A 106 -24.00 -13.99 -7.10
CA TRP A 106 -23.59 -14.33 -5.72
C TRP A 106 -22.13 -14.01 -5.40
N ASP A 107 -21.90 -13.12 -4.41
CA ASP A 107 -20.57 -12.87 -3.80
C ASP A 107 -19.42 -12.83 -4.84
N THR A 108 -19.64 -12.07 -5.92
CA THR A 108 -18.90 -12.21 -7.17
C THR A 108 -17.44 -11.81 -7.04
N ASP A 109 -17.12 -10.87 -6.14
CA ASP A 109 -15.75 -10.48 -5.81
C ASP A 109 -14.98 -11.62 -5.15
N CYS A 110 -15.57 -12.30 -4.16
CA CYS A 110 -14.98 -13.45 -3.50
C CYS A 110 -14.79 -14.62 -4.46
N ASN A 111 -15.84 -14.98 -5.22
CA ASN A 111 -15.81 -16.13 -6.11
C ASN A 111 -14.84 -15.92 -7.29
N SER A 112 -14.88 -14.74 -7.93
CA SER A 112 -13.96 -14.42 -9.03
C SER A 112 -12.52 -14.26 -8.55
N GLY A 113 -12.32 -13.69 -7.36
CA GLY A 113 -10.99 -13.51 -6.77
C GLY A 113 -10.27 -14.84 -6.50
N ASN A 114 -10.95 -15.78 -5.85
CA ASN A 114 -10.37 -17.10 -5.55
C ASN A 114 -10.11 -17.91 -6.82
N ILE A 115 -11.07 -17.96 -7.76
CA ILE A 115 -10.88 -18.69 -9.02
C ILE A 115 -9.82 -18.05 -9.91
N GLY A 116 -9.80 -16.72 -10.00
CA GLY A 116 -8.76 -16.00 -10.73
C GLY A 116 -7.37 -16.26 -10.15
N CYS A 117 -7.26 -16.33 -8.82
CA CYS A 117 -6.01 -16.70 -8.14
C CYS A 117 -5.56 -18.12 -8.49
N LEU A 118 -6.46 -19.11 -8.34
CA LEU A 118 -6.15 -20.50 -8.63
C LEU A 118 -5.73 -20.72 -10.10
N MET A 119 -6.49 -20.16 -11.06
CA MET A 119 -6.15 -20.23 -12.49
C MET A 119 -4.83 -19.52 -12.80
N GLY A 120 -4.57 -18.38 -12.16
CA GLY A 120 -3.31 -17.65 -12.29
C GLY A 120 -2.10 -18.41 -11.74
N ILE A 121 -2.25 -19.17 -10.66
CA ILE A 121 -1.19 -20.06 -10.14
C ILE A 121 -0.96 -21.23 -11.11
N LYS A 122 -2.06 -21.87 -11.54
CA LYS A 122 -2.08 -23.05 -12.41
C LYS A 122 -1.40 -22.82 -13.76
N ASP A 123 -1.75 -21.72 -14.44
CA ASP A 123 -1.34 -21.46 -15.83
C ASP A 123 -0.30 -20.33 -15.95
N GLY A 124 0.01 -19.65 -14.85
CA GLY A 124 0.94 -18.52 -14.83
C GLY A 124 0.45 -17.34 -15.68
N LEU A 125 1.39 -16.52 -16.18
CA LEU A 125 1.07 -15.30 -16.93
C LEU A 125 0.38 -15.57 -18.27
N ALA A 126 0.58 -16.76 -18.87
CA ALA A 126 -0.01 -17.13 -20.15
C ALA A 126 -1.55 -17.14 -20.10
N THR A 127 -2.14 -17.34 -18.92
CA THR A 127 -3.59 -17.31 -18.69
C THR A 127 -4.24 -15.97 -19.09
N PHE A 128 -3.46 -14.88 -19.11
CA PHE A 128 -3.92 -13.54 -19.44
C PHE A 128 -3.65 -13.13 -20.90
N GLU A 129 -3.06 -14.00 -21.72
CA GLU A 129 -2.71 -13.70 -23.12
C GLU A 129 -3.90 -13.86 -24.08
N THR A 130 -4.96 -14.54 -23.63
CA THR A 130 -6.20 -14.73 -24.40
C THR A 130 -7.34 -13.87 -23.84
N GLY A 131 -8.17 -13.33 -24.75
CA GLY A 131 -9.32 -12.51 -24.37
C GLY A 131 -8.98 -11.02 -24.22
N PRO A 132 -9.69 -10.28 -23.33
CA PRO A 132 -9.45 -8.86 -23.12
C PRO A 132 -8.13 -8.61 -22.39
N ASP A 133 -7.66 -7.37 -22.43
CA ASP A 133 -6.49 -6.93 -21.66
C ASP A 133 -6.79 -6.90 -20.16
N TRP A 134 -6.40 -7.97 -19.47
CA TRP A 134 -6.59 -8.14 -18.03
C TRP A 134 -5.57 -7.38 -17.17
N ARG A 135 -4.44 -6.98 -17.74
CA ARG A 135 -3.28 -6.50 -16.98
C ARG A 135 -3.12 -4.99 -17.03
N ASN A 136 -3.13 -4.38 -18.21
CA ASN A 136 -2.79 -2.96 -18.33
C ASN A 136 -3.78 -2.03 -17.60
N PRO A 137 -5.11 -2.26 -17.59
CA PRO A 137 -6.03 -1.40 -16.85
C PRO A 137 -5.77 -1.40 -15.32
N VAL A 138 -5.34 -2.52 -14.78
CA VAL A 138 -4.99 -2.66 -13.35
C VAL A 138 -3.60 -2.09 -13.09
N ALA A 139 -2.66 -2.29 -14.03
CA ALA A 139 -1.27 -1.85 -13.93
C ALA A 139 -0.60 -2.36 -12.63
N ASP A 140 -0.89 -3.59 -12.24
CA ASP A 140 -0.42 -4.22 -10.99
C ASP A 140 -0.89 -3.57 -9.69
N ARG A 141 -1.67 -2.47 -9.72
CA ARG A 141 -2.03 -1.68 -8.54
C ARG A 141 -2.90 -2.45 -7.56
N MET A 142 -2.60 -2.31 -6.27
CA MET A 142 -3.36 -2.90 -5.17
C MET A 142 -3.58 -1.90 -4.04
N TYR A 143 -4.79 -1.92 -3.47
CA TYR A 143 -5.13 -1.16 -2.26
C TYR A 143 -5.42 -2.11 -1.12
N LEU A 144 -4.59 -2.06 -0.08
CA LEU A 144 -4.67 -2.94 1.08
C LEU A 144 -5.29 -2.20 2.27
N PRO A 145 -6.42 -2.66 2.82
CA PRO A 145 -6.92 -2.15 4.09
C PRO A 145 -6.02 -2.68 5.21
N THR A 146 -5.14 -1.83 5.74
CA THR A 146 -4.15 -2.22 6.75
C THR A 146 -3.93 -1.13 7.80
N ALA A 147 -3.50 -1.52 9.00
CA ALA A 147 -3.02 -0.58 10.02
C ALA A 147 -1.56 -0.12 9.77
N ASP A 148 -0.88 -0.75 8.81
CA ASP A 148 0.45 -0.40 8.35
C ASP A 148 0.35 0.54 7.14
N GLY A 149 0.12 1.83 7.41
CA GLY A 149 -0.32 2.81 6.42
C GLY A 149 0.58 2.92 5.19
N GLY A 150 1.90 2.73 5.34
CA GLY A 150 2.86 2.75 4.24
C GLY A 150 2.74 1.57 3.26
N ARG A 151 2.03 0.48 3.61
CA ARG A 151 1.75 -0.65 2.71
C ARG A 151 0.36 -0.59 2.06
N ALA A 152 -0.45 0.42 2.38
CA ALA A 152 -1.84 0.48 1.93
C ALA A 152 -1.98 0.68 0.42
N ILE A 153 -1.00 1.30 -0.23
CA ILE A 153 -0.94 1.45 -1.68
C ILE A 153 0.32 0.72 -2.15
N THR A 154 0.12 -0.34 -2.89
CA THR A 154 1.15 -1.30 -3.27
C THR A 154 0.88 -1.83 -4.68
N ASP A 155 1.69 -2.79 -5.11
CA ASP A 155 1.55 -3.47 -6.39
C ASP A 155 1.80 -4.97 -6.25
N ALA A 156 1.35 -5.73 -7.26
CA ALA A 156 1.43 -7.18 -7.27
C ALA A 156 2.87 -7.71 -7.14
N VAL A 157 3.88 -7.01 -7.66
CA VAL A 157 5.29 -7.42 -7.56
C VAL A 157 5.81 -7.22 -6.14
N THR A 158 5.54 -6.05 -5.55
CA THR A 158 5.90 -5.76 -4.16
C THR A 158 5.32 -6.81 -3.21
N GLU A 159 4.04 -7.16 -3.34
CA GLU A 159 3.41 -8.19 -2.49
C GLU A 159 3.92 -9.60 -2.80
N THR A 160 4.21 -9.92 -4.07
CA THR A 160 4.81 -11.20 -4.45
C THR A 160 6.17 -11.39 -3.76
N LEU A 161 7.06 -10.40 -3.85
CA LEU A 161 8.37 -10.46 -3.19
C LEU A 161 8.24 -10.53 -1.67
N HIS A 162 7.25 -9.87 -1.08
CA HIS A 162 6.97 -9.98 0.34
C HIS A 162 6.63 -11.42 0.76
N VAL A 163 5.71 -12.06 0.05
CA VAL A 163 5.30 -13.45 0.32
C VAL A 163 6.46 -14.43 0.07
N VAL A 164 7.17 -14.28 -1.04
CA VAL A 164 8.33 -15.11 -1.39
C VAL A 164 9.42 -14.98 -0.32
N ASN A 165 9.77 -13.77 0.10
CA ASN A 165 10.80 -13.55 1.11
C ASN A 165 10.38 -14.05 2.50
N ALA A 166 9.09 -14.02 2.84
CA ALA A 166 8.59 -14.68 4.04
C ALA A 166 8.80 -16.21 3.98
N GLY A 167 8.48 -16.84 2.85
CA GLY A 167 8.74 -18.26 2.64
C GLY A 167 10.22 -18.62 2.70
N ARG A 168 11.08 -17.79 2.11
CA ARG A 168 12.55 -17.94 2.15
C ARG A 168 13.10 -17.83 3.57
N ALA A 169 12.63 -16.85 4.34
CA ALA A 169 13.03 -16.68 5.74
C ALA A 169 12.67 -17.89 6.60
N LEU A 170 11.48 -18.51 6.38
CA LEU A 170 11.09 -19.75 7.06
C LEU A 170 12.02 -20.93 6.75
N GLN A 171 12.72 -20.88 5.62
CA GLN A 171 13.70 -21.88 5.19
C GLN A 171 15.15 -21.46 5.49
N GLY A 172 15.37 -20.33 6.17
CA GLY A 172 16.71 -19.80 6.45
C GLY A 172 17.46 -19.32 5.20
N LEU A 173 16.74 -18.94 4.14
CA LEU A 173 17.30 -18.40 2.91
C LEU A 173 17.29 -16.87 2.92
N GLU A 174 18.34 -16.26 2.37
CA GLU A 174 18.45 -14.82 2.18
C GLU A 174 17.31 -14.27 1.31
N PRO A 175 16.81 -13.05 1.55
CA PRO A 175 15.76 -12.45 0.75
C PRO A 175 16.22 -12.17 -0.69
N ILE A 176 15.28 -12.21 -1.63
CA ILE A 176 15.47 -11.70 -2.99
C ILE A 176 15.20 -10.20 -2.96
N ALA A 177 16.17 -9.42 -3.46
CA ALA A 177 16.11 -7.97 -3.56
C ALA A 177 16.57 -7.53 -4.97
N PRO A 178 15.69 -7.58 -5.98
CA PRO A 178 16.06 -7.23 -7.34
C PRO A 178 16.56 -5.78 -7.43
N LYS A 179 17.59 -5.55 -8.25
CA LYS A 179 18.22 -4.22 -8.42
C LYS A 179 18.57 -3.56 -7.08
N GLN A 180 19.19 -4.34 -6.19
CA GLN A 180 19.63 -3.91 -4.86
C GLN A 180 18.48 -3.42 -3.95
N GLY A 181 17.27 -3.95 -4.15
CA GLY A 181 16.10 -3.59 -3.34
C GLY A 181 15.38 -2.35 -3.83
N ALA A 182 15.56 -1.94 -5.09
CA ALA A 182 14.81 -0.83 -5.66
C ALA A 182 13.29 -1.07 -5.57
N LYS A 183 12.54 -0.06 -5.12
CA LYS A 183 11.09 -0.17 -4.92
C LYS A 183 10.34 -0.48 -6.22
N PHE A 184 10.74 0.15 -7.31
CA PHE A 184 10.24 -0.13 -8.66
C PHE A 184 11.41 -0.59 -9.52
N HIS A 185 11.44 -1.89 -9.82
CA HIS A 185 12.56 -2.56 -10.48
C HIS A 185 12.16 -3.26 -11.80
N PHE A 186 10.88 -3.50 -12.05
CA PHE A 186 10.31 -4.02 -13.31
C PHE A 186 10.82 -5.40 -13.75
N GLU A 187 11.40 -6.19 -12.84
CA GLU A 187 12.00 -7.50 -13.19
C GLU A 187 10.97 -8.58 -13.52
N LEU A 188 9.74 -8.46 -13.02
CA LEU A 188 8.70 -9.46 -13.29
C LEU A 188 8.06 -9.21 -14.68
N PRO A 189 7.97 -10.22 -15.56
CA PRO A 189 7.50 -10.02 -16.93
C PRO A 189 6.12 -9.39 -17.05
N GLY A 190 6.03 -8.36 -17.90
CA GLY A 190 4.80 -7.60 -18.14
C GLY A 190 4.40 -6.64 -17.02
N SER A 191 5.15 -6.58 -15.91
CA SER A 191 4.84 -5.68 -14.81
C SER A 191 5.24 -4.24 -15.10
N VAL A 192 4.33 -3.32 -14.78
CA VAL A 192 4.58 -1.87 -14.76
C VAL A 192 4.58 -1.29 -13.33
N GLN A 193 4.33 -2.10 -12.30
CA GLN A 193 4.43 -1.76 -10.88
C GLN A 193 3.69 -0.46 -10.52
N GLY A 194 2.45 -0.33 -11.00
CA GLY A 194 1.59 0.82 -10.74
C GLY A 194 1.86 2.05 -11.59
N PHE A 195 2.87 2.04 -12.46
CA PHE A 195 3.09 3.15 -13.40
C PHE A 195 1.95 3.23 -14.42
N LEU A 196 1.56 4.47 -14.72
CA LEU A 196 0.59 4.85 -15.74
C LEU A 196 1.13 6.05 -16.52
N SER A 197 0.68 6.19 -17.77
CA SER A 197 0.85 7.44 -18.52
C SER A 197 -0.03 8.54 -17.91
N GLU A 198 0.49 9.76 -17.87
CA GLU A 198 -0.20 10.91 -17.30
C GLU A 198 -1.18 11.54 -18.32
N GLU A 199 -2.36 11.95 -17.85
CA GLU A 199 -3.50 12.32 -18.72
C GLU A 199 -3.79 13.83 -18.76
N SER A 200 -2.85 14.69 -18.36
CA SER A 200 -3.01 16.14 -18.55
C SER A 200 -2.99 16.52 -20.03
N VAL A 201 -3.48 17.71 -20.36
CA VAL A 201 -3.57 18.18 -21.77
C VAL A 201 -2.22 18.12 -22.50
N GLU A 202 -1.13 18.43 -21.80
CA GLU A 202 0.24 18.38 -22.34
C GLU A 202 0.82 16.95 -22.47
N ALA A 203 0.27 15.96 -21.74
CA ALA A 203 0.81 14.59 -21.66
C ALA A 203 -0.06 13.49 -22.28
N GLN A 204 -1.38 13.71 -22.39
CA GLN A 204 -2.31 12.76 -22.98
C GLN A 204 -1.87 12.33 -24.38
N ASP A 205 -1.99 11.04 -24.69
CA ASP A 205 -1.57 10.44 -25.97
C ASP A 205 -0.09 10.64 -26.36
N VAL A 206 0.79 11.08 -25.44
CA VAL A 206 2.23 11.21 -25.71
C VAL A 206 2.97 9.91 -25.42
N LEU A 207 2.61 9.22 -24.35
CA LEU A 207 3.40 8.13 -23.79
C LEU A 207 2.63 6.81 -23.76
N LYS A 208 3.28 5.75 -24.26
CA LYS A 208 2.88 4.37 -24.00
C LYS A 208 3.93 3.70 -23.13
N ILE A 209 3.49 3.02 -22.07
CA ILE A 209 4.38 2.28 -21.17
C ILE A 209 4.17 0.78 -21.29
N TYR A 210 5.26 0.02 -21.18
CA TYR A 210 5.23 -1.43 -21.16
C TYR A 210 6.56 -1.98 -20.64
N ASN A 211 6.52 -3.22 -20.13
CA ASN A 211 7.69 -3.91 -19.62
C ASN A 211 8.48 -4.58 -20.75
N VAL A 212 9.82 -4.45 -20.75
CA VAL A 212 10.70 -5.00 -21.81
C VAL A 212 11.92 -5.69 -21.23
N GLU A 213 12.53 -6.59 -21.99
CA GLU A 213 13.85 -7.18 -21.67
C GLU A 213 14.99 -6.23 -22.01
N GLY A 214 16.07 -6.31 -21.24
CA GLY A 214 17.28 -5.50 -21.42
C GLY A 214 17.17 -4.11 -20.80
N HIS A 215 18.08 -3.23 -21.23
CA HIS A 215 18.17 -1.83 -20.79
C HIS A 215 18.32 -1.65 -19.27
N SER A 216 18.85 -2.66 -18.58
CA SER A 216 19.12 -2.67 -17.15
C SER A 216 20.61 -2.92 -16.89
N ASP A 217 21.18 -2.26 -15.88
CA ASP A 217 22.56 -2.46 -15.44
C ASP A 217 22.69 -3.51 -14.32
N SER A 218 21.59 -3.80 -13.62
CA SER A 218 21.57 -4.67 -12.43
C SER A 218 20.41 -5.66 -12.41
N GLY A 219 19.77 -5.87 -13.56
CA GLY A 219 18.63 -6.75 -13.76
C GLY A 219 18.48 -7.16 -15.23
N GLN A 220 17.33 -7.73 -15.57
CA GLN A 220 17.05 -8.26 -16.90
C GLN A 220 15.97 -7.48 -17.65
N ARG A 221 15.22 -6.61 -16.98
CA ARG A 221 14.04 -5.95 -17.58
C ARG A 221 13.92 -4.52 -17.13
N SER A 222 13.23 -3.70 -17.90
CA SER A 222 13.00 -2.28 -17.61
C SER A 222 11.59 -1.86 -18.02
N LEU A 223 11.13 -0.70 -17.56
CA LEU A 223 9.91 -0.08 -18.06
C LEU A 223 10.25 0.78 -19.28
N ALA A 224 9.76 0.40 -20.46
CA ALA A 224 9.83 1.23 -21.65
C ALA A 224 8.80 2.35 -21.57
N MET A 225 9.25 3.58 -21.82
CA MET A 225 8.42 4.77 -22.01
C MET A 225 8.56 5.18 -23.49
N ASP A 226 7.69 4.62 -24.35
CA ASP A 226 7.60 4.94 -25.78
C ASP A 226 6.85 6.28 -25.95
N TYR A 227 7.59 7.32 -26.29
CA TYR A 227 7.07 8.66 -26.46
C TYR A 227 6.89 9.02 -27.93
N ARG A 228 5.85 9.79 -28.24
CA ARG A 228 5.54 10.24 -29.61
C ARG A 228 5.26 11.72 -29.65
N SER A 229 5.69 12.38 -30.73
CA SER A 229 5.36 13.77 -31.01
C SER A 229 5.68 14.73 -29.85
N LEU A 230 6.87 14.62 -29.25
CA LEU A 230 7.39 15.57 -28.24
C LEU A 230 7.72 16.94 -28.85
N ALA A 231 6.68 17.65 -29.29
CA ALA A 231 6.76 19.03 -29.75
C ALA A 231 6.87 20.00 -28.55
N ALA A 232 7.26 21.24 -28.81
CA ALA A 232 7.31 22.27 -27.77
C ALA A 232 5.95 22.39 -27.04
N GLY A 233 5.97 22.23 -25.72
CA GLY A 233 4.78 22.22 -24.86
C GLY A 233 4.11 20.85 -24.68
N ARG A 234 4.59 19.79 -25.34
CA ARG A 234 4.19 18.39 -25.10
C ARG A 234 5.22 17.69 -24.24
N VAL A 235 4.74 16.80 -23.35
CA VAL A 235 5.59 16.10 -22.38
C VAL A 235 5.18 14.63 -22.29
N GLY A 236 6.14 13.72 -22.17
CA GLY A 236 5.87 12.32 -21.86
C GLY A 236 6.04 12.12 -20.36
N ARG A 237 5.00 11.68 -19.66
CA ARG A 237 5.05 11.48 -18.20
C ARG A 237 4.54 10.10 -17.83
N ALA A 238 5.34 9.37 -17.05
CA ALA A 238 4.96 8.13 -16.40
C ALA A 238 5.03 8.31 -14.89
N GLU A 239 3.96 7.94 -14.17
CA GLU A 239 3.86 8.10 -12.72
C GLU A 239 3.17 6.91 -12.04
N THR A 240 3.55 6.70 -10.78
CA THR A 240 2.91 5.73 -9.87
C THR A 240 2.50 6.42 -8.57
N ALA A 241 1.50 5.85 -7.90
CA ALA A 241 0.95 6.42 -6.67
C ALA A 241 1.84 6.12 -5.46
N THR A 242 2.13 7.15 -4.67
CA THR A 242 2.78 7.06 -3.34
C THR A 242 1.81 7.31 -2.21
N PHE A 243 0.63 7.87 -2.49
CA PHE A 243 -0.48 8.04 -1.55
C PHE A 243 -1.81 7.99 -2.33
N VAL A 244 -2.96 8.20 -1.66
CA VAL A 244 -4.29 8.13 -2.26
C VAL A 244 -4.34 9.03 -3.50
N PRO A 245 -4.68 8.49 -4.69
CA PRO A 245 -4.41 9.15 -5.96
C PRO A 245 -5.43 10.24 -6.34
N SER A 246 -6.52 10.41 -5.59
CA SER A 246 -7.37 11.60 -5.68
C SER A 246 -8.28 11.72 -4.47
N ILE A 247 -8.84 12.92 -4.27
CA ILE A 247 -9.90 13.13 -3.28
C ILE A 247 -11.15 12.29 -3.58
N ASP A 248 -11.45 12.03 -4.85
CA ASP A 248 -12.61 11.25 -5.24
C ASP A 248 -12.43 9.77 -4.93
N VAL A 249 -11.21 9.23 -5.08
CA VAL A 249 -10.87 7.88 -4.60
C VAL A 249 -11.01 7.81 -3.08
N SER A 250 -10.53 8.83 -2.35
CA SER A 250 -10.73 8.89 -0.89
C SER A 250 -12.22 8.88 -0.50
N ARG A 251 -13.04 9.74 -1.13
CA ARG A 251 -14.48 9.83 -0.89
C ARG A 251 -15.22 8.54 -1.27
N TYR A 252 -14.77 7.86 -2.32
CA TYR A 252 -15.33 6.57 -2.72
C TYR A 252 -15.19 5.55 -1.57
N PHE A 253 -14.01 5.42 -0.97
CA PHE A 253 -13.77 4.48 0.13
C PHE A 253 -14.39 4.92 1.46
N ASP A 254 -14.47 6.21 1.76
CA ASP A 254 -15.09 6.70 3.00
C ASP A 254 -16.55 6.28 3.15
N ARG A 255 -17.28 6.18 2.03
CA ARG A 255 -18.70 5.82 1.95
C ARG A 255 -18.93 4.30 1.93
N ARG A 256 -17.88 3.49 1.98
CA ARG A 256 -17.94 2.03 1.90
C ARG A 256 -17.57 1.41 3.26
N GLY A 257 -17.85 0.12 3.41
CA GLY A 257 -17.50 -0.62 4.63
C GLY A 257 -15.99 -0.79 4.84
N TYR A 258 -15.19 -0.71 3.76
CA TYR A 258 -13.73 -0.86 3.79
C TYR A 258 -13.06 0.47 3.46
N ARG A 259 -12.53 1.15 4.48
CA ARG A 259 -11.81 2.43 4.29
C ARG A 259 -10.38 2.19 3.82
N LEU A 260 -9.93 3.08 2.92
CA LEU A 260 -8.52 3.18 2.54
C LEU A 260 -7.79 4.05 3.57
N LEU A 261 -7.24 3.41 4.60
CA LEU A 261 -6.35 4.03 5.57
C LEU A 261 -4.92 3.90 5.06
N ALA A 262 -4.31 5.02 4.66
CA ALA A 262 -3.01 5.01 4.02
C ALA A 262 -2.12 6.13 4.57
N SER A 263 -0.82 5.90 4.52
CA SER A 263 0.19 6.94 4.67
C SER A 263 0.97 7.06 3.37
N PRO A 264 1.48 8.24 3.02
CA PRO A 264 2.40 8.36 1.89
C PRO A 264 3.57 7.40 2.03
N THR A 265 4.13 6.96 0.91
CA THR A 265 5.37 6.17 0.88
C THR A 265 6.61 7.02 0.65
N LEU A 266 6.43 8.29 0.27
CA LEU A 266 7.47 9.26 -0.06
C LEU A 266 7.20 10.58 0.67
N TYR A 267 8.24 11.17 1.23
CA TYR A 267 8.18 12.37 2.07
C TYR A 267 9.29 13.36 1.72
N ALA A 268 9.11 14.62 2.14
CA ALA A 268 10.15 15.63 2.08
C ALA A 268 11.44 15.19 2.79
N GLY A 269 12.59 15.60 2.26
CA GLY A 269 13.93 15.22 2.75
C GLY A 269 14.47 13.90 2.21
N GLN A 270 13.61 12.99 1.75
CA GLN A 270 14.07 11.72 1.16
C GLN A 270 14.72 11.94 -0.21
N LYS A 271 15.67 11.06 -0.57
CA LYS A 271 16.40 11.14 -1.83
C LYS A 271 15.85 10.11 -2.81
N ILE A 272 15.22 10.58 -3.89
CA ILE A 272 14.80 9.75 -5.02
C ILE A 272 16.01 9.47 -5.90
N SER A 273 16.16 8.22 -6.34
CA SER A 273 17.14 7.78 -7.33
C SER A 273 16.45 6.98 -8.44
N ALA A 274 16.73 7.31 -9.69
CA ALA A 274 16.21 6.56 -10.83
C ALA A 274 17.25 6.45 -11.93
N ARG A 275 17.44 5.25 -12.50
CA ARG A 275 18.31 5.06 -13.66
C ARG A 275 17.47 5.05 -14.94
N VAL A 276 17.82 5.94 -15.87
CA VAL A 276 17.16 6.07 -17.17
C VAL A 276 18.14 5.81 -18.31
N VAL A 277 17.64 5.24 -19.41
CA VAL A 277 18.43 4.91 -20.61
C VAL A 277 17.68 5.38 -21.84
N ALA A 278 18.29 6.20 -22.69
CA ALA A 278 17.73 6.51 -24.00
C ALA A 278 18.03 5.37 -24.97
N ASP A 279 17.05 4.97 -25.78
CA ASP A 279 17.27 4.02 -26.86
C ASP A 279 18.37 4.51 -27.83
N SER A 280 19.19 3.60 -28.35
CA SER A 280 20.24 3.93 -29.31
C SER A 280 19.69 4.38 -30.67
N GLU A 281 18.47 3.95 -31.00
CA GLU A 281 17.78 4.28 -32.24
C GLU A 281 17.00 5.59 -32.14
N ASN A 282 17.01 6.27 -30.99
CA ASN A 282 16.44 7.61 -30.86
C ASN A 282 17.17 8.57 -31.83
N THR A 283 16.39 9.40 -32.54
CA THR A 283 16.94 10.30 -33.57
C THR A 283 17.40 11.66 -33.02
N SER A 284 17.07 11.96 -31.77
CA SER A 284 17.40 13.23 -31.12
C SER A 284 17.63 13.06 -29.63
N THR A 285 18.36 13.99 -29.04
CA THR A 285 18.46 14.17 -27.59
C THR A 285 17.09 14.49 -27.00
N VAL A 286 16.82 13.97 -25.80
CA VAL A 286 15.64 14.32 -24.98
C VAL A 286 16.07 14.76 -23.60
N ASP A 287 15.29 15.60 -22.94
CA ASP A 287 15.52 15.96 -21.54
C ASP A 287 14.66 15.09 -20.64
N VAL A 288 15.27 14.49 -19.62
CA VAL A 288 14.61 13.55 -18.69
C VAL A 288 14.78 14.05 -17.26
N GLY A 289 13.69 14.11 -16.50
CA GLY A 289 13.69 14.59 -15.11
C GLY A 289 12.74 13.82 -14.21
N LEU A 290 13.00 13.87 -12.91
CA LEU A 290 12.08 13.35 -11.89
C LEU A 290 11.03 14.41 -11.53
N TYR A 291 9.84 13.98 -11.17
CA TYR A 291 8.83 14.88 -10.60
C TYR A 291 7.98 14.17 -9.54
N ILE A 292 7.32 14.98 -8.72
CA ILE A 292 6.28 14.52 -7.80
C ILE A 292 5.03 15.38 -7.96
N LYS A 293 3.89 14.79 -7.63
CA LYS A 293 2.64 15.52 -7.38
C LYS A 293 2.26 15.38 -5.92
N HIS A 294 2.06 16.50 -5.25
CA HIS A 294 1.60 16.54 -3.87
C HIS A 294 0.27 17.28 -3.76
N TYR A 295 -0.49 16.99 -2.71
CA TYR A 295 -1.71 17.73 -2.43
C TYR A 295 -1.40 19.19 -2.05
N ASN A 296 -2.30 20.11 -2.39
CA ASN A 296 -2.20 21.52 -2.02
C ASN A 296 -3.36 21.96 -1.11
N LEU A 297 -3.45 23.25 -0.83
CA LEU A 297 -4.46 23.82 0.07
C LEU A 297 -5.91 23.69 -0.42
N GLN A 298 -6.11 23.22 -1.65
CA GLN A 298 -7.42 22.94 -2.24
C GLN A 298 -7.67 21.44 -2.40
N ASP A 299 -6.82 20.57 -1.81
CA ASP A 299 -6.81 19.12 -2.06
C ASP A 299 -6.67 18.75 -3.56
N ASN A 300 -6.12 19.65 -4.38
CA ASN A 300 -5.72 19.39 -5.76
C ASN A 300 -4.22 19.07 -5.81
N PHE A 301 -3.75 18.61 -6.97
CA PHE A 301 -2.32 18.40 -7.18
C PHE A 301 -1.57 19.68 -7.52
N SER A 302 -0.41 19.83 -6.90
CA SER A 302 0.67 20.71 -7.32
C SER A 302 1.88 19.84 -7.68
N MET A 303 2.53 20.18 -8.78
CA MET A 303 3.67 19.44 -9.29
C MET A 303 4.98 20.16 -8.95
N LEU A 304 5.97 19.39 -8.52
CA LEU A 304 7.34 19.86 -8.34
C LEU A 304 8.24 19.01 -9.23
N CYS A 305 9.07 19.68 -10.04
CA CYS A 305 10.03 19.02 -10.91
C CYS A 305 11.44 19.12 -10.31
N GLY A 306 12.16 18.01 -10.32
CA GLY A 306 13.58 17.97 -10.03
C GLY A 306 14.43 18.44 -11.22
N PRO A 307 15.76 18.44 -11.08
CA PRO A 307 16.67 18.73 -12.18
C PRO A 307 16.49 17.74 -13.34
N ALA A 308 16.41 18.27 -14.56
CA ALA A 308 16.41 17.47 -15.79
C ALA A 308 17.83 17.32 -16.34
N VAL A 309 18.07 16.23 -17.08
CA VAL A 309 19.32 15.97 -17.79
C VAL A 309 19.04 15.70 -19.27
N SER A 310 19.90 16.21 -20.15
CA SER A 310 19.83 15.91 -21.58
C SER A 310 20.47 14.55 -21.85
N LEU A 311 19.70 13.62 -22.38
CA LEU A 311 20.08 12.24 -22.67
C LEU A 311 20.23 12.04 -24.18
N GLN A 312 21.46 11.79 -24.62
CA GLN A 312 21.77 11.45 -26.02
C GLN A 312 21.30 10.02 -26.34
N PRO A 313 21.01 9.68 -27.61
CA PRO A 313 20.71 8.31 -28.00
C PRO A 313 21.76 7.31 -27.50
N GLY A 314 21.31 6.22 -26.88
CA GLY A 314 22.17 5.18 -26.27
C GLY A 314 22.82 5.56 -24.94
N ALA A 315 22.67 6.79 -24.45
CA ALA A 315 23.21 7.20 -23.16
C ALA A 315 22.31 6.74 -22.00
N SER A 316 22.94 6.51 -20.84
CA SER A 316 22.24 6.24 -19.58
C SER A 316 22.70 7.21 -18.50
N GLN A 317 21.80 7.55 -17.58
CA GLN A 317 22.09 8.43 -16.45
C GLN A 317 21.33 7.98 -15.20
N VAL A 318 21.94 8.13 -14.03
CA VAL A 318 21.24 8.07 -12.75
C VAL A 318 20.80 9.47 -12.37
N LEU A 319 19.50 9.68 -12.27
CA LEU A 319 18.86 10.88 -11.75
C LEU A 319 18.79 10.78 -10.23
N THR A 320 19.11 11.88 -9.55
CA THR A 320 18.97 11.97 -8.09
C THR A 320 18.32 13.28 -7.70
N TRP A 321 17.35 13.23 -6.79
CA TRP A 321 16.65 14.42 -6.30
C TRP A 321 16.26 14.28 -4.84
N VAL A 322 16.66 15.25 -4.01
CA VAL A 322 16.17 15.36 -2.63
C VAL A 322 14.82 16.08 -2.68
N VAL A 323 13.79 15.42 -2.15
CA VAL A 323 12.43 15.92 -2.17
C VAL A 323 12.35 17.22 -1.35
N PRO A 324 11.93 18.35 -1.96
CA PRO A 324 11.79 19.61 -1.25
C PRO A 324 10.63 19.57 -0.23
N ASP A 325 10.60 20.55 0.67
CA ASP A 325 9.50 20.67 1.62
C ASP A 325 8.15 20.89 0.92
N THR A 326 7.18 20.02 1.23
CA THR A 326 5.79 20.09 0.76
C THR A 326 4.87 20.79 1.76
N ASN A 327 5.41 21.40 2.81
CA ASN A 327 4.70 22.03 3.92
C ASN A 327 3.74 21.04 4.63
N GLY A 328 4.20 19.82 4.83
CA GLY A 328 3.42 18.73 5.46
C GLY A 328 2.31 18.14 4.56
N ASN A 329 2.17 18.60 3.32
CA ASN A 329 1.20 18.02 2.40
C ASN A 329 1.69 16.67 1.86
N PRO A 330 0.81 15.66 1.78
CA PRO A 330 1.18 14.32 1.35
C PRO A 330 1.52 14.28 -0.14
N ILE A 331 2.61 13.57 -0.46
CA ILE A 331 3.03 13.30 -1.84
C ILE A 331 2.21 12.14 -2.36
N ALA A 332 1.45 12.40 -3.42
CA ALA A 332 0.49 11.48 -4.00
C ALA A 332 1.08 10.63 -5.12
N GLN A 333 2.01 11.18 -5.89
CA GLN A 333 2.60 10.50 -7.04
C GLN A 333 4.07 10.88 -7.20
N VAL A 334 4.84 9.96 -7.77
CA VAL A 334 6.22 10.15 -8.21
C VAL A 334 6.36 9.62 -9.63
N GLY A 335 7.16 10.28 -10.46
CA GLY A 335 7.27 9.91 -11.86
C GLY A 335 8.53 10.43 -12.56
N VAL A 336 8.61 10.10 -13.85
CA VAL A 336 9.63 10.55 -14.79
C VAL A 336 8.96 11.34 -15.90
N GLU A 337 9.50 12.52 -16.19
CA GLU A 337 9.10 13.39 -17.28
C GLU A 337 10.17 13.34 -18.39
N ILE A 338 9.71 13.25 -19.63
CA ILE A 338 10.50 13.31 -20.86
C ILE A 338 10.00 14.51 -21.66
N THR A 339 10.91 15.41 -22.02
CA THR A 339 10.59 16.56 -22.86
C THR A 339 11.52 16.63 -24.06
N GLY A 340 11.03 17.29 -25.11
CA GLY A 340 11.75 17.51 -26.35
C GLY A 340 11.24 18.75 -27.06
N GLN A 341 12.03 19.26 -28.00
CA GLN A 341 11.71 20.50 -28.71
C GLN A 341 11.36 20.27 -30.19
N GLY A 342 11.54 19.04 -30.71
CA GLY A 342 11.56 18.75 -32.14
C GLY A 342 10.43 17.85 -32.67
N GLY A 343 9.40 17.53 -31.87
CA GLY A 343 8.40 16.54 -32.27
C GLY A 343 8.94 15.11 -32.26
N ALA A 344 9.98 14.87 -31.45
CA ALA A 344 10.69 13.59 -31.42
C ALA A 344 9.77 12.43 -31.04
N SER A 345 10.07 11.26 -31.59
CA SER A 345 9.51 9.99 -31.17
C SER A 345 10.66 9.02 -30.88
N GLY A 346 10.48 8.14 -29.90
CA GLY A 346 11.54 7.27 -29.42
C GLY A 346 11.18 6.61 -28.11
N THR A 347 12.16 6.01 -27.45
CA THR A 347 11.96 5.33 -26.17
C THR A 347 13.00 5.76 -25.15
N VAL A 348 12.56 5.99 -23.92
CA VAL A 348 13.42 6.03 -22.73
C VAL A 348 13.03 4.85 -21.84
N TYR A 349 14.00 4.10 -21.37
CA TYR A 349 13.81 3.00 -20.44
C TYR A 349 14.06 3.49 -19.01
N LEU A 350 13.11 3.24 -18.12
CA LEU A 350 13.30 3.36 -16.69
C LEU A 350 13.75 2.00 -16.15
N ASP A 351 15.03 1.92 -15.77
CA ASP A 351 15.62 0.71 -15.22
C ASP A 351 15.12 0.47 -13.80
N TYR A 352 15.20 1.48 -12.94
CA TYR A 352 14.59 1.44 -11.62
C TYR A 352 14.23 2.83 -11.13
N LEU A 353 13.30 2.89 -10.16
CA LEU A 353 13.04 4.07 -9.33
C LEU A 353 12.94 3.64 -7.87
N THR A 354 13.69 4.31 -6.99
CA THR A 354 13.68 4.07 -5.55
C THR A 354 13.92 5.36 -4.78
N TRP A 355 13.81 5.31 -3.45
CA TRP A 355 14.23 6.40 -2.59
C TRP A 355 14.73 5.89 -1.25
N ASP A 356 15.64 6.66 -0.66
CA ASP A 356 16.31 6.33 0.59
C ASP A 356 16.23 7.50 1.59
N GLY A 357 16.55 7.18 2.85
CA GLY A 357 16.66 8.12 3.95
C GLY A 357 15.36 8.31 4.73
N ALA A 358 15.50 8.82 5.95
CA ALA A 358 14.37 9.24 6.77
C ALA A 358 13.82 10.60 6.28
N PRO A 359 12.53 10.91 6.54
CA PRO A 359 11.97 12.20 6.22
C PRO A 359 12.64 13.33 7.00
N ASP A 360 12.70 14.48 6.35
CA ASP A 360 12.93 15.78 6.98
C ASP A 360 11.69 16.63 6.73
N THR A 361 10.74 16.60 7.66
CA THR A 361 9.43 17.23 7.45
C THR A 361 8.76 17.69 8.73
N VAL A 362 7.80 18.61 8.59
CA VAL A 362 6.90 19.07 9.65
C VAL A 362 5.48 18.71 9.24
N LEU A 363 4.86 17.81 9.99
CA LEU A 363 3.50 17.34 9.80
C LEU A 363 2.56 18.23 10.59
N ASN A 364 2.13 19.33 9.97
CA ASN A 364 1.26 20.31 10.59
C ASN A 364 0.07 20.66 9.69
N ARG A 365 -0.91 21.39 10.23
CA ARG A 365 -1.97 22.01 9.43
C ARG A 365 -1.32 22.94 8.39
N PRO A 366 -1.55 22.74 7.08
CA PRO A 366 -0.78 23.43 6.03
C PRO A 366 -1.21 24.88 5.80
N TYR A 367 -2.20 25.39 6.55
CA TYR A 367 -2.74 26.75 6.39
C TYR A 367 -3.11 27.38 7.74
N LYS A 368 -3.03 28.71 7.82
CA LYS A 368 -3.60 29.48 8.94
C LYS A 368 -5.11 29.56 8.78
N ARG A 369 -5.84 29.38 9.88
CA ARG A 369 -7.30 29.38 9.90
C ARG A 369 -7.83 30.18 11.08
N ASP A 370 -8.90 30.93 10.86
CA ASP A 370 -9.65 31.57 11.94
C ASP A 370 -10.50 30.56 12.70
N TYR A 371 -10.38 30.58 14.03
CA TYR A 371 -11.09 29.65 14.91
C TYR A 371 -12.59 29.98 14.99
N ASN A 372 -13.40 29.35 14.14
CA ASN A 372 -14.85 29.54 14.14
C ASN A 372 -15.61 28.22 14.04
N ARG A 373 -16.50 27.96 15.02
CA ARG A 373 -17.40 26.79 15.05
C ARG A 373 -18.43 26.77 13.91
N LEU A 374 -18.58 27.85 13.14
CA LEU A 374 -19.48 27.93 11.99
C LEU A 374 -18.84 27.41 10.69
N ALA A 375 -17.50 27.37 10.61
CA ALA A 375 -16.77 26.90 9.42
C ALA A 375 -16.47 25.38 9.45
N ARG A 376 -17.25 24.59 10.20
CA ARG A 376 -16.98 23.14 10.36
C ARG A 376 -16.90 22.45 8.99
N GLY A 377 -15.76 21.81 8.71
CA GLY A 377 -15.55 21.06 7.46
C GLY A 377 -14.97 21.85 6.29
N GLU A 378 -14.67 23.15 6.43
CA GLU A 378 -13.93 23.88 5.39
C GLU A 378 -12.42 23.65 5.49
N GLY A 379 -11.73 23.53 4.35
CA GLY A 379 -10.28 23.39 4.24
C GLY A 379 -9.82 22.04 3.67
N PRO A 380 -8.52 21.91 3.35
CA PRO A 380 -7.93 20.69 2.84
C PRO A 380 -7.97 19.57 3.89
N THR A 381 -8.27 18.36 3.44
CA THR A 381 -8.49 17.18 4.27
C THR A 381 -7.43 16.09 4.03
N MET A 382 -6.73 16.13 2.90
CA MET A 382 -5.84 15.03 2.50
C MET A 382 -4.63 14.88 3.43
N TRP A 383 -4.12 15.97 3.99
CA TRP A 383 -3.03 15.93 4.99
C TRP A 383 -3.41 15.20 6.28
N LYS A 384 -4.68 15.28 6.72
CA LYS A 384 -5.17 14.49 7.87
C LYS A 384 -5.43 13.04 7.48
N LYS A 385 -5.90 12.80 6.26
CA LYS A 385 -6.15 11.45 5.72
C LYS A 385 -4.88 10.64 5.50
N ALA A 386 -3.71 11.30 5.47
CA ALA A 386 -2.40 10.66 5.45
C ALA A 386 -2.06 9.86 6.72
N TRP A 387 -2.90 9.96 7.75
CA TRP A 387 -2.74 9.26 9.02
C TRP A 387 -3.72 8.09 9.16
N VAL A 388 -3.21 6.95 9.60
CA VAL A 388 -4.03 5.81 9.99
C VAL A 388 -4.63 6.06 11.38
N ASN A 389 -5.95 6.19 11.44
CA ASN A 389 -6.68 6.50 12.66
C ASN A 389 -7.12 5.24 13.44
N GLY A 390 -6.34 4.89 14.47
CA GLY A 390 -6.67 3.86 15.44
C GLY A 390 -7.25 4.40 16.76
N LEU A 391 -7.84 5.59 16.75
CA LEU A 391 -8.47 6.23 17.92
C LEU A 391 -10.01 6.12 17.87
N ASP A 392 -10.67 6.25 19.02
CA ASP A 392 -12.14 6.25 19.16
C ASP A 392 -12.84 7.51 18.60
N THR A 393 -12.08 8.42 17.99
CA THR A 393 -12.59 9.66 17.37
C THR A 393 -13.55 9.44 16.20
N ARG A 394 -13.80 8.19 15.75
CA ARG A 394 -14.83 7.75 14.80
C ARG A 394 -15.22 8.82 13.77
N GLU A 395 -14.42 8.93 12.70
CA GLU A 395 -14.58 9.89 11.57
C GLU A 395 -14.41 11.37 11.90
N ARG A 396 -14.39 11.75 13.18
CA ARG A 396 -14.39 13.15 13.54
C ARG A 396 -13.05 13.84 13.42
N LEU A 397 -11.89 13.19 13.26
CA LEU A 397 -10.61 13.91 13.22
C LEU A 397 -10.53 14.92 12.06
N THR A 398 -11.06 14.57 10.88
CA THR A 398 -11.21 15.48 9.74
C THR A 398 -12.27 16.54 9.99
N GLU A 399 -13.34 16.21 10.73
CA GLU A 399 -14.46 17.11 11.05
C GLU A 399 -14.22 18.02 12.27
N LEU A 400 -13.25 17.67 13.13
CA LEU A 400 -12.85 18.36 14.36
C LEU A 400 -11.80 19.44 14.10
N ASP A 401 -11.59 19.85 12.85
CA ASP A 401 -10.60 20.85 12.48
C ASP A 401 -10.97 22.31 12.82
N PHE A 402 -11.83 22.49 13.82
CA PHE A 402 -12.23 23.78 14.38
C PHE A 402 -11.59 24.08 15.74
N TRP A 403 -10.77 23.16 16.26
CA TRP A 403 -10.01 23.34 17.52
C TRP A 403 -8.62 23.93 17.26
N PRO A 404 -8.03 24.63 18.24
CA PRO A 404 -6.74 25.29 18.07
C PRO A 404 -5.61 24.32 17.76
N GLU A 405 -5.54 23.21 18.48
CA GLU A 405 -4.56 22.17 18.20
C GLU A 405 -4.77 21.54 16.80
N THR A 406 -3.68 21.14 16.17
CA THR A 406 -3.68 20.49 14.85
C THR A 406 -4.28 19.09 14.93
N TYR A 407 -3.91 18.33 15.96
CA TYR A 407 -4.42 16.99 16.21
C TYR A 407 -5.06 16.90 17.60
N ARG A 408 -6.33 16.51 17.65
CA ARG A 408 -7.05 16.22 18.89
C ARG A 408 -7.25 14.72 19.04
N LEU A 409 -6.40 14.07 19.82
CA LEU A 409 -6.47 12.63 20.07
C LEU A 409 -7.52 12.36 21.15
N ILE A 410 -8.46 11.46 20.90
CA ILE A 410 -9.48 11.03 21.88
C ILE A 410 -9.56 9.52 21.85
N GLN A 411 -9.37 8.90 23.01
CA GLN A 411 -9.50 7.46 23.21
C GLN A 411 -10.37 7.18 24.42
N ASN A 412 -11.38 6.32 24.28
CA ASN A 412 -12.27 5.97 25.39
C ASN A 412 -11.81 4.70 26.10
N VAL A 413 -11.29 3.70 25.36
CA VAL A 413 -10.89 2.40 25.92
C VAL A 413 -9.49 2.01 25.49
N GLY A 414 -8.64 1.66 26.46
CA GLY A 414 -7.28 1.21 26.20
C GLY A 414 -6.43 2.29 25.51
N ARG A 415 -5.46 1.83 24.72
CA ARG A 415 -4.53 2.69 23.98
C ARG A 415 -4.90 2.74 22.50
N GLY A 416 -5.05 3.95 21.98
CA GLY A 416 -5.21 4.21 20.55
C GLY A 416 -3.97 4.90 19.98
N LEU A 417 -3.74 4.67 18.68
CA LEU A 417 -2.60 5.21 17.93
C LEU A 417 -3.13 6.00 16.73
N PHE A 418 -2.47 7.11 16.42
CA PHE A 418 -2.62 7.85 15.19
C PHE A 418 -1.30 7.78 14.44
N ILE A 419 -1.23 6.98 13.38
CA ILE A 419 0.02 6.48 12.80
C ILE A 419 0.29 7.16 11.45
N GLN A 420 1.54 7.49 11.17
CA GLN A 420 1.99 7.92 9.84
C GLN A 420 3.39 7.37 9.53
N GLY A 421 3.75 7.25 8.25
CA GLY A 421 5.07 6.79 7.83
C GLY A 421 5.11 5.36 7.30
N THR A 422 6.32 4.85 7.14
CA THR A 422 6.60 3.61 6.39
C THR A 422 7.60 2.73 7.14
N ARG A 423 7.78 1.46 6.74
CA ARG A 423 8.71 0.53 7.39
C ARG A 423 10.18 0.84 7.10
N GLU A 424 10.41 1.60 6.05
CA GLU A 424 11.71 1.98 5.50
C GLU A 424 12.37 3.11 6.30
N TRP A 425 11.69 3.71 7.28
CA TRP A 425 12.29 4.68 8.18
C TRP A 425 13.05 3.97 9.30
N GLU A 426 14.38 4.10 9.30
CA GLU A 426 15.26 3.38 10.21
C GLU A 426 15.73 4.29 11.36
N ASP A 427 16.48 5.35 11.03
CA ASP A 427 17.15 6.23 12.01
C ASP A 427 16.63 7.66 11.86
N TYR A 428 15.94 8.13 12.90
CA TYR A 428 15.27 9.42 12.91
C TYR A 428 14.87 9.84 14.32
N GLN A 429 14.53 11.12 14.47
CA GLN A 429 13.88 11.66 15.65
C GLN A 429 12.48 12.15 15.31
N VAL A 430 11.51 11.80 16.15
CA VAL A 430 10.20 12.44 16.15
C VAL A 430 10.10 13.40 17.32
N THR A 431 9.61 14.61 17.08
CA THR A 431 9.30 15.61 18.10
C THR A 431 7.82 16.00 17.99
N ALA A 432 7.11 16.07 19.11
CA ALA A 432 5.73 16.54 19.14
C ALA A 432 5.42 17.33 20.41
N LYS A 433 4.65 18.41 20.25
CA LYS A 433 4.19 19.26 21.36
C LYS A 433 2.80 18.83 21.79
N MET A 434 2.69 18.25 22.99
CA MET A 434 1.50 17.57 23.47
C MET A 434 0.96 18.19 24.77
N THR A 435 -0.37 18.25 24.88
CA THR A 435 -1.09 18.75 26.08
C THR A 435 -2.08 17.69 26.56
N PRO A 436 -1.83 17.02 27.70
CA PRO A 436 -2.73 16.02 28.25
C PRO A 436 -3.96 16.63 28.91
N HIS A 437 -5.14 16.06 28.65
CA HIS A 437 -6.41 16.46 29.26
C HIS A 437 -7.23 15.24 29.65
N MET A 438 -7.24 14.93 30.95
CA MET A 438 -7.94 13.78 31.52
C MET A 438 -7.57 12.46 30.82
N CYS A 439 -6.29 12.31 30.43
CA CYS A 439 -5.78 11.06 29.90
C CYS A 439 -5.10 10.22 30.98
N LYS A 440 -5.19 8.90 30.87
CA LYS A 440 -4.44 7.97 31.72
C LYS A 440 -2.95 8.00 31.38
N ALA A 441 -2.63 7.98 30.09
CA ALA A 441 -1.27 8.14 29.57
C ALA A 441 -1.32 8.65 28.12
N GLY A 442 -0.18 9.06 27.59
CA GLY A 442 -0.02 9.39 26.17
C GLY A 442 1.44 9.47 25.76
N GLY A 443 1.70 9.88 24.52
CA GLY A 443 3.07 10.08 24.07
C GLY A 443 3.26 9.89 22.58
N ILE A 444 4.49 9.53 22.21
CA ILE A 444 4.95 9.38 20.83
C ILE A 444 5.59 8.02 20.61
N GLY A 445 5.43 7.48 19.40
CA GLY A 445 6.02 6.21 18.97
C GLY A 445 6.98 6.38 17.80
N VAL A 446 8.01 5.54 17.76
CA VAL A 446 8.94 5.37 16.63
C VAL A 446 9.02 3.90 16.22
N ARG A 447 9.47 3.66 14.98
CA ARG A 447 9.50 2.36 14.32
C ARG A 447 8.18 1.61 14.43
N VAL A 448 7.08 2.34 14.20
CA VAL A 448 5.72 1.84 14.31
C VAL A 448 5.38 0.97 13.10
N GLN A 449 5.00 -0.29 13.38
CA GLN A 449 4.66 -1.32 12.39
C GLN A 449 3.19 -1.77 12.58
N GLY A 450 2.29 -0.81 12.77
CA GLY A 450 0.88 -1.02 13.10
C GLY A 450 0.57 -0.94 14.60
N MET A 451 -0.62 -1.40 15.00
CA MET A 451 -1.20 -1.12 16.33
C MET A 451 -0.54 -1.82 17.53
N LYS A 452 0.40 -2.76 17.30
CA LYS A 452 0.90 -3.68 18.33
C LYS A 452 2.41 -3.95 18.29
N ARG A 453 3.15 -3.18 17.48
CA ARG A 453 4.58 -3.35 17.21
C ARG A 453 5.23 -1.98 17.05
N TYR A 454 5.89 -1.48 18.08
CA TYR A 454 6.51 -0.15 18.09
C TYR A 454 7.40 0.06 19.32
N TYR A 455 8.30 1.03 19.25
CA TYR A 455 8.85 1.67 20.44
C TYR A 455 8.04 2.93 20.78
N ALA A 456 7.93 3.27 22.06
CA ALA A 456 7.23 4.48 22.46
C ALA A 456 7.82 5.14 23.72
N LEU A 457 7.78 6.47 23.73
CA LEU A 457 7.95 7.30 24.91
C LEU A 457 6.55 7.60 25.43
N LEU A 458 6.17 6.94 26.53
CA LEU A 458 4.87 7.06 27.16
C LEU A 458 4.99 7.85 28.46
N VAL A 459 4.05 8.74 28.70
CA VAL A 459 4.00 9.54 29.91
C VAL A 459 2.60 9.48 30.50
N ASP A 460 2.55 9.19 31.80
CA ASP A 460 1.35 9.26 32.63
C ASP A 460 1.52 10.33 33.72
N SER A 461 0.66 10.38 34.73
CA SER A 461 0.75 11.38 35.80
C SER A 461 1.93 11.15 36.75
N GLU A 462 2.54 9.95 36.75
CA GLU A 462 3.54 9.56 37.73
C GLU A 462 4.94 9.41 37.11
N SER A 463 5.02 8.97 35.85
CA SER A 463 6.26 8.54 35.24
C SER A 463 6.31 8.74 33.73
N THR A 464 7.54 8.77 33.23
CA THR A 464 7.89 8.67 31.81
C THR A 464 8.56 7.34 31.56
N ARG A 465 8.07 6.56 30.60
CA ARG A 465 8.54 5.21 30.28
C ARG A 465 8.90 5.10 28.81
N LEU A 466 10.09 4.60 28.53
CA LEU A 466 10.46 4.09 27.22
C LEU A 466 10.07 2.62 27.14
N VAL A 467 9.23 2.25 26.18
CA VAL A 467 8.70 0.89 26.04
C VAL A 467 8.91 0.32 24.64
N ALA A 468 9.07 -1.00 24.58
CA ALA A 468 8.89 -1.79 23.36
C ALA A 468 7.55 -2.53 23.47
N SER A 469 6.63 -2.29 22.53
CA SER A 469 5.34 -2.98 22.48
C SER A 469 5.38 -4.08 21.42
N MET A 470 5.16 -5.33 21.81
CA MET A 470 5.16 -6.49 20.92
C MET A 470 3.92 -7.34 21.18
N LYS A 471 3.15 -7.61 20.12
CA LYS A 471 1.86 -8.35 20.20
C LYS A 471 0.86 -7.71 21.18
N GLY A 472 0.98 -6.42 21.45
CA GLY A 472 0.13 -5.66 22.38
C GLY A 472 0.55 -5.77 23.84
N THR A 473 1.75 -6.28 24.12
CA THR A 473 2.35 -6.31 25.46
C THR A 473 3.54 -5.35 25.50
N ASP A 474 3.54 -4.46 26.49
CA ASP A 474 4.62 -3.49 26.68
C ASP A 474 5.73 -4.08 27.56
N THR A 475 6.97 -3.92 27.11
CA THR A 475 8.18 -4.14 27.91
C THR A 475 8.83 -2.79 28.18
N THR A 476 8.99 -2.41 29.44
CA THR A 476 9.68 -1.17 29.81
C THR A 476 11.19 -1.36 29.66
N LEU A 477 11.80 -0.52 28.83
CA LEU A 477 13.25 -0.49 28.59
C LEU A 477 13.97 0.47 29.55
N ALA A 478 13.35 1.62 29.80
CA ALA A 478 13.84 2.63 30.75
C ALA A 478 12.67 3.43 31.33
N GLN A 479 12.86 4.02 32.51
CA GLN A 479 11.85 4.80 33.20
C GLN A 479 12.47 5.98 33.94
N TYR A 480 11.74 7.10 33.96
CA TYR A 480 12.04 8.31 34.71
C TYR A 480 10.85 8.66 35.62
N GLY A 481 11.13 9.04 36.86
CA GLY A 481 10.14 9.19 37.94
C GLY A 481 9.30 10.48 37.88
N GLN A 482 9.18 11.11 36.71
CA GLN A 482 8.37 12.31 36.52
C GLN A 482 7.41 12.10 35.35
N GLY A 483 6.14 12.36 35.62
CA GLY A 483 5.05 12.34 34.65
C GLY A 483 4.66 13.72 34.15
N TRP A 484 3.49 13.80 33.52
CA TRP A 484 2.86 15.06 33.12
C TRP A 484 1.84 15.56 34.13
N GLU A 485 1.70 16.88 34.14
CA GLU A 485 0.65 17.60 34.86
C GLU A 485 -0.51 17.92 33.91
N PHE A 486 -1.74 17.88 34.46
CA PHE A 486 -2.95 18.14 33.70
C PHE A 486 -2.93 19.54 33.07
N GLY A 487 -3.14 19.60 31.75
CA GLY A 487 -3.25 20.86 31.00
C GLY A 487 -1.93 21.58 30.74
N SER A 488 -0.81 21.07 31.26
CA SER A 488 0.53 21.59 30.97
C SER A 488 1.00 21.13 29.59
N GLU A 489 1.86 21.92 28.97
CA GLU A 489 2.39 21.62 27.64
C GLU A 489 3.77 21.00 27.73
N TYR A 490 3.99 19.94 26.95
CA TYR A 490 5.24 19.20 26.92
C TYR A 490 5.70 18.99 25.48
N GLU A 491 6.94 19.36 25.19
CA GLU A 491 7.62 18.94 23.97
C GLU A 491 8.28 17.59 24.24
N LEU A 492 7.86 16.57 23.49
CA LEU A 492 8.41 15.23 23.58
C LEU A 492 9.27 14.98 22.36
N SER A 493 10.44 14.39 22.57
CA SER A 493 11.24 13.85 21.48
C SER A 493 11.62 12.41 21.76
N LEU A 494 11.57 11.59 20.72
CA LEU A 494 12.07 10.21 20.76
C LEU A 494 12.97 10.01 19.55
N LYS A 495 14.26 9.84 19.83
CA LYS A 495 15.30 9.58 18.84
C LYS A 495 15.60 8.08 18.81
N VAL A 496 15.78 7.53 17.61
CA VAL A 496 16.28 6.17 17.39
C VAL A 496 17.42 6.19 16.38
N GLU A 497 18.52 5.51 16.72
CA GLU A 497 19.73 5.37 15.90
C GLU A 497 20.27 3.94 16.05
N GLY A 498 20.23 3.15 14.98
CA GLY A 498 20.58 1.73 15.03
C GLY A 498 19.64 0.95 15.97
N ASN A 499 20.12 0.55 17.14
CA ASN A 499 19.29 -0.09 18.18
C ASN A 499 19.24 0.71 19.50
N HIS A 500 19.68 1.96 19.44
CA HIS A 500 19.76 2.88 20.55
C HIS A 500 18.59 3.88 20.53
N LEU A 501 17.97 4.10 21.68
CA LEU A 501 16.81 4.98 21.82
C LEU A 501 17.04 5.99 22.95
N SER A 502 16.74 7.26 22.70
CA SER A 502 16.78 8.31 23.70
C SER A 502 15.50 9.14 23.68
N GLY A 503 14.93 9.36 24.88
CA GLY A 503 13.68 10.08 25.08
C GLY A 503 13.90 11.38 25.85
N TYR A 504 13.27 12.45 25.37
CA TYR A 504 13.43 13.81 25.87
C TYR A 504 12.08 14.43 26.23
N ILE A 505 12.08 15.28 27.26
CA ILE A 505 10.97 16.16 27.62
C ILE A 505 11.53 17.58 27.72
N ASN A 506 10.95 18.52 26.96
CA ASN A 506 11.36 19.93 26.89
C ASN A 506 12.86 20.10 26.62
N GLY A 507 13.39 19.31 25.68
CA GLY A 507 14.81 19.29 25.30
C GLY A 507 15.74 18.59 26.29
N GLN A 508 15.28 18.19 27.48
CA GLN A 508 16.08 17.44 28.45
C GLN A 508 15.92 15.93 28.24
N GLN A 509 17.03 15.20 28.12
CA GLN A 509 17.01 13.74 28.07
C GLN A 509 16.60 13.17 29.43
N VAL A 510 15.55 12.34 29.43
CA VAL A 510 14.98 11.76 30.67
C VAL A 510 15.12 10.24 30.71
N VAL A 511 15.16 9.57 29.55
CA VAL A 511 15.30 8.12 29.44
C VAL A 511 16.19 7.75 28.26
N GLU A 512 16.86 6.61 28.36
CA GLU A 512 17.75 6.07 27.32
C GLU A 512 17.79 4.55 27.46
N ALA A 513 17.79 3.81 26.35
CA ALA A 513 17.98 2.38 26.35
C ALA A 513 18.53 1.87 25.01
N THR A 514 19.16 0.70 25.05
CA THR A 514 19.54 -0.06 23.85
C THR A 514 18.74 -1.35 23.80
N ASP A 515 18.04 -1.61 22.69
CA ASP A 515 17.38 -2.89 22.47
C ASP A 515 18.32 -3.85 21.74
N ALA A 516 18.97 -4.74 22.49
CA ALA A 516 19.92 -5.70 21.92
C ALA A 516 19.32 -6.63 20.86
N GLU A 517 18.00 -6.87 20.91
CA GLU A 517 17.30 -7.69 19.90
C GLU A 517 16.97 -6.92 18.62
N ASN A 518 17.10 -5.59 18.63
CA ASN A 518 16.67 -4.69 17.56
C ASN A 518 15.30 -5.10 16.98
N ARG A 519 14.30 -5.27 17.87
CA ARG A 519 13.02 -5.94 17.57
C ARG A 519 12.27 -5.29 16.40
N PHE A 520 12.45 -3.99 16.23
CA PHE A 520 11.89 -3.20 15.14
C PHE A 520 13.04 -2.49 14.42
N PRO A 521 13.46 -2.94 13.22
CA PRO A 521 14.55 -2.32 12.47
C PRO A 521 14.14 -1.00 11.79
N GLY A 522 12.85 -0.82 11.49
CA GLY A 522 12.30 0.41 10.94
C GLY A 522 10.78 0.48 11.10
N GLY A 523 10.18 1.63 10.79
CA GLY A 523 8.76 1.89 10.96
C GLY A 523 8.42 3.38 11.07
N GLY A 524 7.13 3.69 10.95
CA GLY A 524 6.64 5.06 11.01
C GLY A 524 6.61 5.64 12.43
N ILE A 525 5.89 6.75 12.58
CA ILE A 525 5.62 7.41 13.86
C ILE A 525 4.18 7.19 14.31
N ALA A 526 3.94 7.36 15.60
CA ALA A 526 2.60 7.40 16.14
C ALA A 526 2.44 8.52 17.17
N LEU A 527 1.28 9.17 17.16
CA LEU A 527 0.77 9.88 18.33
C LEU A 527 -0.11 8.93 19.14
N ILE A 528 0.09 8.90 20.45
CA ILE A 528 -0.50 7.90 21.34
C ILE A 528 -1.39 8.59 22.37
N ALA A 529 -2.59 8.05 22.56
CA ALA A 529 -3.48 8.40 23.65
C ALA A 529 -4.01 7.13 24.33
N GLU A 530 -3.90 7.07 25.65
CA GLU A 530 -4.46 6.00 26.48
C GLU A 530 -5.53 6.60 27.39
N VAL A 531 -6.79 6.22 27.13
CA VAL A 531 -8.00 6.63 27.87
C VAL A 531 -8.02 8.11 28.23
N GLY A 532 -8.54 8.96 27.34
CA GLY A 532 -8.77 10.39 27.56
C GLY A 532 -8.54 11.22 26.29
N ARG A 533 -8.20 12.51 26.48
CA ARG A 533 -7.93 13.45 25.38
C ARG A 533 -6.53 14.03 25.49
N ILE A 534 -5.85 14.16 24.36
CA ILE A 534 -4.56 14.84 24.25
C ILE A 534 -4.61 15.77 23.04
N GLY A 535 -4.19 17.02 23.21
CA GLY A 535 -3.94 17.95 22.12
C GLY A 535 -2.51 17.80 21.61
N CYS A 536 -2.30 17.92 20.31
CA CYS A 536 -0.97 17.97 19.70
C CYS A 536 -0.93 19.10 18.66
N GLU A 537 0.05 20.00 18.79
CA GLU A 537 0.14 21.20 17.96
C GLU A 537 0.80 20.94 16.61
N HIS A 538 1.89 20.17 16.57
CA HIS A 538 2.59 19.78 15.36
C HIS A 538 3.47 18.56 15.65
N VAL A 539 3.95 17.92 14.58
CA VAL A 539 4.89 16.80 14.67
C VAL A 539 6.04 17.07 13.71
N GLU A 540 7.27 16.95 14.17
CA GLU A 540 8.47 17.01 13.35
C GLU A 540 9.09 15.64 13.25
N VAL A 541 9.55 15.28 12.05
CA VAL A 541 10.37 14.09 11.80
C VAL A 541 11.65 14.57 11.14
N ARG A 542 12.80 14.19 11.73
CA ARG A 542 14.13 14.58 11.25
C ARG A 542 15.02 13.35 11.12
N PRO A 543 15.87 13.26 10.09
CA PRO A 543 16.93 12.25 10.05
C PRO A 543 17.92 12.48 11.21
N VAL A 544 18.59 11.41 11.61
CA VAL A 544 19.62 11.42 12.66
C VAL A 544 21.02 11.48 12.08
#